data_AF-A0A382U310-F1
#
_entry.id   AF-A0A382U310-F1
#
_cell.length_a   1.000
_cell.length_b   1.000
_cell.length_c   1.000
_cell.angle_alpha   90.00
_cell.angle_beta   90.00
_cell.angle_gamma   90.00
#
_symmetry.space_group_name_H-M   'P 1'
#
loop_
_entity.id
_entity.type
_entity.pdbx_description
1 polymer ?
#
loop_
_entity_poly.entity_id
_entity_poly.type
_entity_poly.pdbx_seq_one_letter_code
_entity_poly.pdbx_strand_id
1 'polypeptide(L)'
;ASKKRGSDARGFRGVGRLAGLGYCQQLIFRTRAPEEDEISEIVWDCRKIVELLRDHSFKGDLKDVVNDVVQFNNPNLENYPDHFFEVELKKISRLKNDFLLNELEIEKYIAQVGPVSFSPEFKYKNKIEEYLAKHGVGKDFKIFLNNANDPIYKPHQNTLQISESLLSKYDSPTFFEIPGNNGSNSAIGWRLDHGYLGAIPPNLGVKGFRARTGNIQIGDENLLSEIFVEKRFNSWTVGEVHILDKKIQPNGRRDNFSQNQPYLNLLNHLTLQSKKISQLCRELSIIRNREKEFYLE
;
A
#
# COMPACT_ATOMS: atom_id res chain seq x y z
N ALA A 1 23.54 12.12 3.93
CA ALA A 1 22.41 11.29 3.44
C ALA A 1 21.76 10.55 4.62
N SER A 2 20.45 10.26 4.57
CA SER A 2 19.78 9.51 5.66
C SER A 2 20.43 8.15 5.89
N LYS A 3 20.73 7.78 7.15
CA LYS A 3 21.25 6.46 7.54
C LYS A 3 20.30 5.29 7.19
N LYS A 4 19.05 5.58 6.82
CA LYS A 4 18.07 4.59 6.34
C LYS A 4 18.27 4.18 4.88
N ARG A 5 19.08 4.92 4.11
CA ARG A 5 19.26 4.65 2.68
C ARG A 5 20.09 3.36 2.51
N GLY A 6 19.48 2.35 1.89
CA GLY A 6 20.13 1.06 1.63
C GLY A 6 19.87 -0.03 2.67
N SER A 7 19.33 0.34 3.84
CA SER A 7 18.90 -0.62 4.86
C SER A 7 17.46 -1.10 4.60
N ASP A 8 16.99 -2.02 5.45
CA ASP A 8 15.63 -2.55 5.40
C ASP A 8 14.61 -1.66 6.14
N ALA A 9 15.06 -0.52 6.65
CA ALA A 9 14.20 0.48 7.28
C ALA A 9 13.20 1.02 6.25
N ARG A 10 11.91 0.84 6.54
CA ARG A 10 10.82 1.28 5.66
C ARG A 10 10.56 2.78 5.89
N GLY A 11 10.43 3.53 4.80
CA GLY A 11 10.26 4.98 4.85
C GLY A 11 11.01 5.68 3.72
N PHE A 12 10.33 6.58 3.00
CA PHE A 12 10.98 7.40 1.98
C PHE A 12 11.46 8.69 2.62
N ARG A 13 12.79 8.86 2.76
CA ARG A 13 13.47 10.10 3.22
C ARG A 13 13.02 10.66 4.58
N GLY A 14 12.22 9.92 5.37
CA GLY A 14 11.69 10.39 6.65
C GLY A 14 10.58 11.45 6.56
N VAL A 15 10.11 11.79 5.35
CA VAL A 15 9.12 12.86 5.14
C VAL A 15 7.67 12.40 5.29
N GLY A 16 7.41 11.09 5.26
CA GLY A 16 6.05 10.55 5.34
C GLY A 16 5.29 10.97 6.61
N ARG A 17 5.97 11.05 7.76
CA ARG A 17 5.39 11.55 9.02
C ARG A 17 4.98 13.03 8.95
N LEU A 18 5.61 13.81 8.08
CA LEU A 18 5.30 15.23 7.88
C LEU A 18 4.14 15.45 6.90
N ALA A 19 3.60 14.38 6.29
CA ALA A 19 2.45 14.50 5.40
C ALA A 19 1.21 15.06 6.10
N GLY A 20 1.13 14.91 7.44
CA GLY A 20 0.05 15.46 8.27
C GLY A 20 0.06 16.99 8.41
N LEU A 21 1.16 17.68 8.08
CA LEU A 21 1.28 19.14 8.23
C LEU A 21 0.18 19.93 7.48
N GLY A 22 -0.28 19.40 6.35
CA GLY A 22 -1.35 20.03 5.56
C GLY A 22 -2.77 19.77 6.06
N TYR A 23 -2.95 18.93 7.09
CA TYR A 23 -4.25 18.38 7.48
C TYR A 23 -4.64 18.63 8.94
N CYS A 24 -3.84 19.37 9.70
CA CYS A 24 -4.12 19.67 11.10
C CYS A 24 -3.59 21.06 11.48
N GLN A 25 -3.96 21.58 12.66
CA GLN A 25 -3.39 22.83 13.16
C GLN A 25 -2.09 22.62 13.94
N GLN A 26 -1.93 21.45 14.57
CA GLN A 26 -0.68 21.06 15.20
C GLN A 26 -0.40 19.58 14.93
N LEU A 27 0.85 19.27 14.62
CA LEU A 27 1.34 17.91 14.44
C LEU A 27 2.38 17.64 15.51
N ILE A 28 2.14 16.62 16.32
CA ILE A 28 3.00 16.28 17.46
C ILE A 28 3.60 14.90 17.25
N PHE A 29 4.90 14.79 17.42
CA PHE A 29 5.59 13.51 17.52
C PHE A 29 6.07 13.32 18.95
N ARG A 30 5.75 12.17 19.54
CA ARG A 30 6.30 11.76 20.84
C ARG A 30 7.02 10.44 20.69
N THR A 31 8.15 10.30 21.34
CA THR A 31 8.93 9.06 21.31
C THR A 31 9.68 8.87 22.60
N ARG A 32 9.81 7.61 23.00
CA ARG A 32 10.77 7.15 24.01
C ARG A 32 11.48 5.96 23.42
N ALA A 33 12.79 6.03 23.21
CA ALA A 33 13.57 4.90 22.71
C ALA A 33 13.77 3.87 23.83
N PRO A 34 14.15 2.62 23.51
CA PRO A 34 14.56 1.67 24.54
C PRO A 34 15.72 2.28 25.34
N GLU A 35 15.69 2.11 26.66
CA GLU A 35 16.72 2.61 27.60
C GLU A 35 16.75 4.14 27.79
N GLU A 36 15.80 4.89 27.23
CA GLU A 36 15.61 6.31 27.52
C GLU A 36 14.48 6.50 28.55
N ASP A 37 14.75 7.27 29.62
CA ASP A 37 13.73 7.59 30.64
C ASP A 37 12.78 8.71 30.18
N GLU A 38 13.32 9.67 29.44
CA GLU A 38 12.60 10.87 29.02
C GLU A 38 11.81 10.67 27.73
N ILE A 39 10.64 11.31 27.66
CA ILE A 39 9.87 11.39 26.41
C ILE A 39 10.39 12.60 25.64
N SER A 40 10.81 12.39 24.40
CA SER A 40 11.09 13.48 23.46
C SER A 40 9.83 13.84 22.69
N GLU A 41 9.44 15.11 22.73
CA GLU A 41 8.29 15.65 22.00
C GLU A 41 8.75 16.72 20.99
N ILE A 42 8.26 16.59 19.75
CA ILE A 42 8.41 17.60 18.71
C ILE A 42 7.02 18.07 18.31
N VAL A 43 6.74 19.36 18.50
CA VAL A 43 5.47 20.00 18.12
C VAL A 43 5.69 20.89 16.90
N TRP A 44 4.85 20.72 15.89
CA TRP A 44 4.83 21.56 14.69
C TRP A 44 3.58 22.45 14.69
N ASP A 45 3.75 23.77 14.62
CA ASP A 45 2.66 24.70 14.32
C ASP A 45 2.36 24.70 12.81
N CYS A 46 1.32 23.95 12.45
CA CYS A 46 0.93 23.75 11.05
C CYS A 46 0.18 24.96 10.48
N ARG A 47 -0.31 25.89 11.33
CA ARG A 47 -0.90 27.14 10.83
C ARG A 47 0.20 28.11 10.45
N LYS A 48 1.17 28.30 11.35
CA LYS A 48 2.31 29.19 11.12
C LYS A 48 3.14 28.76 9.91
N ILE A 49 3.34 27.46 9.69
CA ILE A 49 4.08 26.99 8.49
C ILE A 49 3.34 27.36 7.19
N VAL A 50 2.00 27.24 7.17
CA VAL A 50 1.21 27.58 5.98
C VAL A 50 1.18 29.09 5.75
N GLU A 51 1.13 29.89 6.82
CA GLU A 51 1.22 31.36 6.76
C GLU A 51 2.57 31.79 6.19
N LEU A 52 3.68 31.30 6.73
CA LEU A 52 5.03 31.64 6.28
C LEU A 52 5.29 31.20 4.83
N LEU A 53 4.78 30.05 4.40
CA LEU A 53 4.93 29.58 3.02
C LEU A 53 4.11 30.39 2.00
N ARG A 54 3.09 31.13 2.45
CA ARG A 54 2.26 32.00 1.60
C ARG A 54 2.70 33.46 1.63
N ASP A 55 3.53 33.83 2.59
CA ASP A 55 4.00 35.20 2.75
C ASP A 55 5.11 35.53 1.74
N HIS A 56 4.75 36.27 0.69
CA HIS A 56 5.70 36.75 -0.31
C HIS A 56 6.72 37.76 0.23
N SER A 57 6.49 38.32 1.42
CA SER A 57 7.40 39.25 2.07
C SER A 57 8.42 38.57 2.98
N PHE A 58 8.25 37.26 3.25
CA PHE A 58 9.17 36.49 4.07
C PHE A 58 10.56 36.41 3.39
N LYS A 59 11.59 36.87 4.11
CA LYS A 59 12.98 36.93 3.60
C LYS A 59 13.90 35.84 4.14
N GLY A 60 13.40 35.00 5.05
CA GLY A 60 14.16 33.90 5.63
C GLY A 60 14.28 32.71 4.68
N ASP A 61 15.12 31.76 5.05
CA ASP A 61 15.24 30.48 4.35
C ASP A 61 14.35 29.40 4.98
N LEU A 62 14.41 28.18 4.47
CA LEU A 62 13.64 27.05 5.00
C LEU A 62 14.03 26.70 6.45
N LYS A 63 15.29 26.91 6.84
CA LYS A 63 15.76 26.65 8.20
C LYS A 63 15.13 27.66 9.16
N ASP A 64 15.02 28.92 8.76
CA ASP A 64 14.33 29.95 9.54
C ASP A 64 12.86 29.56 9.76
N VAL A 65 12.16 29.15 8.70
CA VAL A 65 10.77 28.65 8.81
C VAL A 65 10.67 27.50 9.81
N VAL A 66 11.55 26.50 9.71
CA VAL A 66 11.53 25.32 10.60
C VAL A 66 11.77 25.72 12.06
N ASN A 67 12.76 26.57 12.33
CA ASN A 67 13.04 27.05 13.69
C ASN A 67 11.85 27.80 14.28
N ASP A 68 11.09 28.50 13.44
CA ASP A 68 9.96 29.31 13.84
C ASP A 68 8.70 28.52 14.18
N VAL A 69 8.55 27.32 13.61
CA VAL A 69 7.32 26.50 13.70
C VAL A 69 7.49 25.22 14.51
N VAL A 70 8.73 24.85 14.84
CA VAL A 70 9.04 23.62 15.58
C VAL A 70 9.44 23.94 17.01
N GLN A 71 8.79 23.27 17.95
CA GLN A 71 9.15 23.28 19.37
C GLN A 71 9.62 21.89 19.79
N PHE A 72 10.66 21.86 20.62
CA PHE A 72 11.20 20.63 21.22
C PHE A 72 10.94 20.67 22.73
N ASN A 73 10.30 19.64 23.24
CA ASN A 73 9.93 19.53 24.65
C ASN A 73 10.33 18.15 25.19
N ASN A 74 10.52 18.06 26.51
CA ASN A 74 10.71 16.81 27.24
C ASN A 74 9.59 16.70 28.29
N PRO A 75 8.34 16.44 27.88
CA PRO A 75 7.22 16.48 28.80
C PRO A 75 7.30 15.29 29.78
N ASN A 76 7.05 15.56 31.06
CA ASN A 76 6.90 14.53 32.06
C ASN A 76 5.46 13.99 32.02
N LEU A 77 5.21 13.02 31.13
CA LEU A 77 3.89 12.39 30.97
C LEU A 77 3.84 11.05 31.69
N GLU A 78 2.84 10.89 32.55
CA GLU A 78 2.55 9.61 33.21
C GLU A 78 1.78 8.66 32.28
N ASN A 79 1.82 7.36 32.58
CA ASN A 79 1.06 6.31 31.86
C ASN A 79 1.42 6.13 30.37
N TYR A 80 2.63 6.50 29.96
CA TYR A 80 3.16 6.20 28.63
C TYR A 80 3.97 4.89 28.63
N PRO A 81 3.97 4.11 27.52
CA PRO A 81 4.78 2.91 27.40
C PRO A 81 6.29 3.17 27.53
N ASP A 82 7.05 2.13 27.91
CA ASP A 82 8.53 2.21 28.03
C ASP A 82 9.23 2.46 26.70
N HIS A 83 8.63 2.03 25.58
CA HIS A 83 9.16 2.26 24.24
C HIS A 83 8.02 2.48 23.25
N PHE A 84 7.99 3.65 22.61
CA PHE A 84 6.94 4.00 21.66
C PHE A 84 7.35 5.08 20.67
N PHE A 85 6.58 5.18 19.59
CA PHE A 85 6.55 6.33 18.70
C PHE A 85 5.09 6.67 18.40
N GLU A 86 4.67 7.86 18.78
CA GLU A 86 3.31 8.38 18.63
C GLU A 86 3.30 9.56 17.66
N VAL A 87 2.25 9.63 16.84
CA VAL A 87 1.95 10.78 15.98
C VAL A 87 0.55 11.25 16.29
N GLU A 88 0.42 12.49 16.75
CA GLU A 88 -0.86 13.11 17.08
C GLU A 88 -1.13 14.29 16.13
N LEU A 89 -2.29 14.26 15.46
CA LEU A 89 -2.78 15.38 14.65
C LEU A 89 -3.87 16.11 15.44
N LYS A 90 -3.55 17.30 15.97
CA LYS A 90 -4.52 18.10 16.73
C LYS A 90 -5.28 19.06 15.82
N LYS A 91 -6.60 19.14 16.07
CA LYS A 91 -7.54 19.98 15.33
C LYS A 91 -7.44 19.70 13.82
N ILE A 92 -7.79 18.48 13.44
CA ILE A 92 -7.80 18.02 12.04
C ILE A 92 -8.66 18.96 11.20
N SER A 93 -8.12 19.39 10.06
CA SER A 93 -8.83 20.22 9.09
C SER A 93 -9.96 19.41 8.45
N ARG A 94 -11.18 19.95 8.51
CA ARG A 94 -12.35 19.39 7.83
C ARG A 94 -12.23 19.67 6.33
N LEU A 95 -11.81 18.67 5.56
CA LEU A 95 -11.58 18.77 4.11
C LEU A 95 -12.35 17.69 3.36
N LYS A 96 -12.91 18.05 2.20
CA LYS A 96 -13.76 17.17 1.37
C LYS A 96 -14.93 16.61 2.19
N ASN A 97 -14.97 15.29 2.40
CA ASN A 97 -16.01 14.54 3.10
C ASN A 97 -15.48 13.96 4.43
N ASP A 98 -14.51 14.62 5.06
CA ASP A 98 -13.93 14.19 6.34
C ASP A 98 -13.37 12.77 6.32
N PHE A 99 -12.74 12.36 5.21
CA PHE A 99 -12.17 11.03 5.03
C PHE A 99 -11.21 10.62 6.16
N LEU A 100 -10.43 11.56 6.70
CA LEU A 100 -9.52 11.33 7.83
C LEU A 100 -10.22 11.10 9.17
N LEU A 101 -11.53 11.32 9.24
CA LEU A 101 -12.38 11.08 10.40
C LEU A 101 -13.42 9.97 10.12
N ASN A 102 -13.32 9.29 8.97
CA ASN A 102 -14.21 8.19 8.59
C ASN A 102 -13.49 6.86 8.83
N GLU A 103 -13.86 6.20 9.93
CA GLU A 103 -13.27 4.94 10.38
C GLU A 103 -13.28 3.85 9.30
N LEU A 104 -14.42 3.68 8.61
CA LEU A 104 -14.58 2.68 7.57
C LEU A 104 -13.65 2.93 6.38
N GLU A 105 -13.49 4.19 5.97
CA GLU A 105 -12.61 4.54 4.85
C GLU A 105 -11.12 4.40 5.22
N ILE A 106 -10.76 4.73 6.47
CA ILE A 106 -9.41 4.52 7.00
C ILE A 106 -9.10 3.03 7.06
N GLU A 107 -10.01 2.22 7.58
CA GLU A 107 -9.86 0.77 7.68
C GLU A 107 -9.64 0.15 6.30
N LYS A 108 -10.50 0.46 5.32
CA LYS A 108 -10.36 0.00 3.93
C LYS A 108 -9.01 0.43 3.33
N TYR A 109 -8.60 1.67 3.56
CA TYR A 109 -7.33 2.18 3.06
C TYR A 109 -6.14 1.41 3.66
N ILE A 110 -6.12 1.20 4.98
CA ILE A 110 -5.05 0.47 5.66
C ILE A 110 -5.03 -1.00 5.23
N ALA A 111 -6.20 -1.65 5.14
CA ALA A 111 -6.34 -3.03 4.65
C ALA A 111 -5.71 -3.20 3.25
N GLN A 112 -5.90 -2.21 2.38
CA GLN A 112 -5.40 -2.25 1.02
C GLN A 112 -3.90 -1.90 0.93
N VAL A 113 -3.49 -0.79 1.53
CA VAL A 113 -2.15 -0.17 1.32
C VAL A 113 -1.13 -0.64 2.35
N GLY A 114 -1.58 -0.90 3.57
CA GLY A 114 -0.75 -1.23 4.71
C GLY A 114 -0.03 -2.58 4.57
N PRO A 115 1.09 -2.75 5.29
CA PRO A 115 1.77 -4.03 5.44
C PRO A 115 1.06 -4.89 6.50
N VAL A 116 -0.20 -5.22 6.26
CA VAL A 116 -1.03 -6.05 7.16
C VAL A 116 -1.11 -7.50 6.65
N SER A 117 -1.36 -8.45 7.55
CA SER A 117 -1.49 -9.88 7.21
C SER A 117 -2.81 -10.18 6.48
N PHE A 118 -2.91 -11.37 5.89
CA PHE A 118 -4.19 -11.90 5.45
C PHE A 118 -5.07 -12.31 6.64
N SER A 119 -6.39 -12.22 6.47
CA SER A 119 -7.35 -12.72 7.45
C SER A 119 -7.06 -14.20 7.76
N PRO A 120 -7.14 -14.64 9.04
CA PRO A 120 -7.04 -16.05 9.40
C PRO A 120 -8.04 -16.96 8.67
N GLU A 121 -9.17 -16.40 8.25
CA GLU A 121 -10.23 -17.13 7.54
C GLU A 121 -9.94 -17.32 6.04
N PHE A 122 -8.94 -16.62 5.51
CA PHE A 122 -8.60 -16.72 4.10
C PHE A 122 -7.82 -18.00 3.80
N LYS A 123 -8.42 -18.91 3.02
CA LYS A 123 -7.92 -20.27 2.77
C LYS A 123 -6.51 -20.34 2.17
N TYR A 124 -6.09 -19.31 1.45
CA TYR A 124 -4.77 -19.27 0.80
C TYR A 124 -3.73 -18.45 1.54
N LYS A 125 -4.06 -17.96 2.74
CA LYS A 125 -3.15 -17.20 3.61
C LYS A 125 -1.78 -17.88 3.72
N ASN A 126 -1.74 -19.10 4.27
CA ASN A 126 -0.48 -19.77 4.59
C ASN A 126 0.38 -19.98 3.33
N LYS A 127 -0.23 -20.44 2.23
CA LYS A 127 0.49 -20.69 0.97
C LYS A 127 1.12 -19.42 0.39
N ILE A 128 0.42 -18.29 0.46
CA ILE A 128 0.94 -17.01 -0.03
C ILE A 128 1.99 -16.46 0.94
N GLU A 129 1.72 -16.43 2.24
CA GLU A 129 2.65 -15.92 3.26
C GLU A 129 3.97 -16.69 3.28
N GLU A 130 3.95 -18.03 3.16
CA GLU A 130 5.15 -18.86 3.03
C GLU A 130 5.97 -18.50 1.77
N TYR A 131 5.31 -18.30 0.63
CA TYR A 131 5.98 -17.90 -0.60
C TYR A 131 6.63 -16.51 -0.49
N LEU A 132 5.93 -15.54 0.12
CA LEU A 132 6.45 -14.19 0.34
C LEU A 132 7.62 -14.19 1.34
N ALA A 133 7.52 -14.99 2.42
CA ALA A 133 8.54 -15.13 3.44
C ALA A 133 9.83 -15.71 2.87
N LYS A 134 9.75 -16.73 2.01
CA LYS A 134 10.89 -17.34 1.29
C LYS A 134 11.70 -16.30 0.49
N HIS A 135 11.07 -15.22 0.06
CA HIS A 135 11.68 -14.17 -0.75
C HIS A 135 11.98 -12.87 0.01
N GLY A 136 11.74 -12.81 1.32
CA GLY A 136 12.09 -11.64 2.14
C GLY A 136 11.30 -10.36 1.81
N VAL A 137 10.06 -10.47 1.35
CA VAL A 137 9.22 -9.36 0.85
C VAL A 137 8.98 -8.23 1.86
N GLY A 138 8.98 -8.53 3.15
CA GLY A 138 8.68 -7.58 4.21
C GLY A 138 8.09 -8.27 5.42
N LYS A 139 7.84 -7.50 6.47
CA LYS A 139 7.12 -7.95 7.67
C LYS A 139 5.69 -7.46 7.61
N ASP A 140 4.82 -8.20 8.27
CA ASP A 140 3.48 -7.74 8.57
C ASP A 140 3.46 -7.01 9.92
N PHE A 141 2.52 -6.09 10.07
CA PHE A 141 2.27 -5.37 11.29
C PHE A 141 0.81 -5.57 11.71
N LYS A 142 0.61 -5.78 13.01
CA LYS A 142 -0.73 -5.72 13.59
C LYS A 142 -1.11 -4.25 13.74
N ILE A 143 -2.05 -3.80 12.92
CA ILE A 143 -2.55 -2.43 12.94
C ILE A 143 -3.98 -2.48 13.46
N PHE A 144 -4.25 -1.74 14.51
CA PHE A 144 -5.58 -1.66 15.13
C PHE A 144 -6.17 -0.28 14.87
N LEU A 145 -7.48 -0.23 14.63
CA LEU A 145 -8.21 1.03 14.57
C LEU A 145 -8.92 1.25 15.89
N ASN A 146 -8.67 2.40 16.52
CA ASN A 146 -9.21 2.73 17.84
C ASN A 146 -8.93 1.60 18.85
N ASN A 147 -9.98 1.13 19.55
CA ASN A 147 -9.92 0.07 20.55
C ASN A 147 -10.37 -1.29 20.00
N ALA A 148 -10.28 -1.51 18.69
CA ALA A 148 -10.62 -2.81 18.10
C ALA A 148 -9.73 -3.93 18.68
N ASN A 149 -10.35 -5.07 18.99
CA ASN A 149 -9.62 -6.24 19.50
C ASN A 149 -8.83 -6.96 18.39
N ASP A 150 -9.38 -6.95 17.17
CA ASP A 150 -8.78 -7.59 16.01
C ASP A 150 -8.01 -6.58 15.17
N PRO A 151 -6.84 -6.97 14.62
CA PRO A 151 -6.10 -6.10 13.71
C PRO A 151 -6.79 -6.07 12.34
N ILE A 152 -6.53 -4.99 11.61
CA ILE A 152 -6.93 -4.86 10.20
C ILE A 152 -6.18 -5.91 9.36
N TYR A 153 -6.91 -6.58 8.47
CA TYR A 153 -6.38 -7.58 7.54
C TYR A 153 -6.50 -7.12 6.08
N LYS A 154 -5.73 -7.73 5.19
CA LYS A 154 -5.92 -7.57 3.73
C LYS A 154 -7.35 -7.99 3.33
N PRO A 155 -7.97 -7.33 2.33
CA PRO A 155 -9.39 -7.53 1.99
C PRO A 155 -9.72 -8.84 1.26
N HIS A 156 -8.80 -9.82 1.25
CA HIS A 156 -9.01 -11.07 0.54
C HIS A 156 -10.00 -11.99 1.28
N GLN A 157 -10.96 -12.50 0.52
CA GLN A 157 -11.98 -13.44 0.99
C GLN A 157 -11.87 -14.76 0.21
N ASN A 158 -12.61 -15.79 0.62
CA ASN A 158 -12.59 -17.10 -0.05
C ASN A 158 -13.39 -17.15 -1.36
N THR A 159 -14.27 -16.17 -1.54
CA THR A 159 -15.17 -16.02 -2.69
C THR A 159 -15.12 -14.60 -3.22
N LEU A 160 -15.53 -14.41 -4.47
CA LEU A 160 -15.52 -13.15 -5.18
C LEU A 160 -16.90 -12.88 -5.79
N GLN A 161 -17.67 -11.97 -5.18
CA GLN A 161 -19.00 -11.58 -5.65
C GLN A 161 -18.86 -10.53 -6.75
N ILE A 162 -18.93 -10.95 -8.02
CA ILE A 162 -18.73 -10.08 -9.19
C ILE A 162 -19.96 -9.20 -9.45
N SER A 163 -21.16 -9.74 -9.26
CA SER A 163 -22.45 -9.04 -9.31
C SER A 163 -23.43 -9.77 -8.38
N GLU A 164 -24.66 -9.28 -8.21
CA GLU A 164 -25.69 -9.94 -7.36
C GLU A 164 -25.90 -11.44 -7.72
N SER A 165 -25.79 -11.78 -9.01
CA SER A 165 -26.03 -13.14 -9.51
C SER A 165 -24.75 -13.94 -9.80
N LEU A 166 -23.56 -13.31 -9.74
CA LEU A 166 -22.30 -13.94 -10.14
C LEU A 166 -21.34 -14.03 -8.95
N LEU A 167 -21.16 -15.26 -8.47
CA LEU A 167 -20.19 -15.62 -7.46
C LEU A 167 -19.10 -16.49 -8.07
N SER A 168 -17.85 -16.15 -7.80
CA SER A 168 -16.67 -16.90 -8.25
C SER A 168 -15.87 -17.38 -7.04
N LYS A 169 -15.20 -18.52 -7.19
CA LYS A 169 -14.23 -19.02 -6.20
C LYS A 169 -12.84 -18.91 -6.79
N TYR A 170 -11.86 -18.62 -5.94
CA TYR A 170 -10.45 -18.65 -6.34
C TYR A 170 -9.96 -20.09 -6.47
N ASP A 171 -9.16 -20.31 -7.50
CA ASP A 171 -8.28 -21.47 -7.62
C ASP A 171 -7.05 -21.30 -6.72
N SER A 172 -6.21 -22.35 -6.69
CA SER A 172 -4.93 -22.27 -5.98
C SER A 172 -4.06 -21.12 -6.51
N PRO A 173 -3.33 -20.40 -5.64
CA PRO A 173 -2.43 -19.33 -6.07
C PRO A 173 -1.41 -19.81 -7.11
N THR A 174 -1.28 -19.01 -8.17
CA THR A 174 -0.21 -19.11 -9.17
C THR A 174 0.91 -18.15 -8.78
N PHE A 175 2.11 -18.67 -8.57
CA PHE A 175 3.30 -17.90 -8.23
C PHE A 175 4.17 -17.65 -9.46
N PHE A 176 4.86 -16.51 -9.51
CA PHE A 176 5.82 -16.21 -10.57
C PHE A 176 6.95 -15.32 -10.07
N GLU A 177 8.11 -15.49 -10.69
CA GLU A 177 9.32 -14.72 -10.39
C GLU A 177 9.69 -13.88 -11.61
N ILE A 178 10.25 -12.70 -11.38
CA ILE A 178 10.74 -11.82 -12.43
C ILE A 178 12.24 -11.69 -12.26
N PRO A 179 13.04 -12.21 -13.21
CA PRO A 179 14.49 -12.15 -13.11
C PRO A 179 14.95 -10.68 -13.14
N GLY A 180 15.94 -10.38 -12.30
CA GLY A 180 16.68 -9.14 -12.39
C GLY A 180 18.00 -9.32 -13.14
N ASN A 181 18.68 -8.20 -13.40
CA ASN A 181 19.92 -8.20 -14.19
C ASN A 181 21.14 -8.81 -13.46
N ASN A 182 21.03 -9.06 -12.15
CA ASN A 182 22.16 -9.42 -11.29
C ASN A 182 22.10 -10.88 -10.76
N GLY A 183 21.27 -11.74 -11.37
CA GLY A 183 21.08 -13.12 -10.90
C GLY A 183 20.15 -13.25 -9.67
N SER A 184 19.67 -12.14 -9.13
CA SER A 184 18.57 -12.09 -8.16
C SER A 184 17.26 -11.69 -8.84
N ASN A 185 16.12 -12.01 -8.23
CA ASN A 185 14.82 -11.60 -8.74
C ASN A 185 14.61 -10.09 -8.52
N SER A 186 14.17 -9.38 -9.56
CA SER A 186 13.78 -7.97 -9.45
C SER A 186 12.43 -7.82 -8.76
N ALA A 187 11.54 -8.79 -8.96
CA ALA A 187 10.26 -8.88 -8.27
C ALA A 187 9.81 -10.35 -8.21
N ILE A 188 8.86 -10.59 -7.32
CA ILE A 188 8.06 -11.81 -7.31
C ILE A 188 6.58 -11.42 -7.33
N GLY A 189 5.72 -12.36 -7.66
CA GLY A 189 4.29 -12.09 -7.63
C GLY A 189 3.47 -13.35 -7.50
N TRP A 190 2.21 -13.11 -7.20
CA TRP A 190 1.20 -14.14 -7.13
C TRP A 190 -0.09 -13.62 -7.74
N ARG A 191 -0.89 -14.53 -8.30
CA ARG A 191 -2.26 -14.25 -8.69
C ARG A 191 -3.20 -15.35 -8.21
N LEU A 192 -4.45 -14.97 -8.03
CA LEU A 192 -5.56 -15.89 -7.80
C LEU A 192 -6.38 -15.93 -9.07
N ASP A 193 -6.20 -17.00 -9.83
CA ASP A 193 -7.07 -17.30 -10.96
C ASP A 193 -8.48 -17.68 -10.43
N HIS A 194 -9.50 -17.35 -11.20
CA HIS A 194 -10.91 -17.57 -10.86
C HIS A 194 -11.72 -17.67 -12.14
N GLY A 195 -13.06 -17.69 -12.05
CA GLY A 195 -13.93 -17.80 -13.22
C GLY A 195 -13.81 -16.68 -14.26
N TYR A 196 -13.15 -15.54 -13.99
CA TYR A 196 -13.00 -14.41 -14.93
C TYR A 196 -14.35 -14.01 -15.57
N LEU A 197 -15.38 -13.84 -14.72
CA LEU A 197 -16.77 -13.62 -15.13
C LEU A 197 -17.08 -12.15 -15.47
N GLY A 198 -16.15 -11.23 -15.21
CA GLY A 198 -16.33 -9.80 -15.43
C GLY A 198 -15.34 -8.97 -14.63
N ALA A 199 -15.51 -7.65 -14.71
CA ALA A 199 -14.72 -6.71 -13.93
C ALA A 199 -15.07 -6.83 -12.44
N ILE A 200 -14.05 -6.86 -11.60
CA ILE A 200 -14.19 -6.98 -10.17
C ILE A 200 -14.69 -5.64 -9.61
N PRO A 201 -15.74 -5.64 -8.77
CA PRO A 201 -16.21 -4.41 -8.13
C PRO A 201 -15.12 -3.75 -7.27
N PRO A 202 -14.91 -2.42 -7.37
CA PRO A 202 -13.86 -1.72 -6.62
C PRO A 202 -13.97 -1.87 -5.10
N ASN A 203 -15.19 -1.94 -4.58
CA ASN A 203 -15.48 -2.07 -3.14
C ASN A 203 -14.95 -3.37 -2.52
N LEU A 204 -14.62 -4.39 -3.32
CA LEU A 204 -13.99 -5.62 -2.81
C LEU A 204 -12.50 -5.43 -2.48
N GLY A 205 -11.86 -4.34 -2.91
CA GLY A 205 -10.47 -4.03 -2.56
C GLY A 205 -9.40 -4.92 -3.21
N VAL A 206 -9.77 -5.99 -3.91
CA VAL A 206 -8.84 -7.00 -4.48
C VAL A 206 -8.60 -6.87 -5.99
N LYS A 207 -9.28 -5.93 -6.65
CA LYS A 207 -9.20 -5.68 -8.09
C LYS A 207 -7.80 -5.23 -8.52
N GLY A 208 -7.32 -5.76 -9.64
CA GLY A 208 -6.08 -5.34 -10.30
C GLY A 208 -4.85 -6.07 -9.79
N PHE A 209 -3.77 -6.00 -10.58
CA PHE A 209 -2.44 -6.30 -10.05
C PHE A 209 -1.93 -5.14 -9.21
N ARG A 210 -1.68 -5.39 -7.92
CA ARG A 210 -1.20 -4.39 -6.97
C ARG A 210 0.30 -4.48 -6.78
N ALA A 211 1.03 -3.41 -7.05
CA ALA A 211 2.47 -3.37 -6.82
C ALA A 211 2.77 -3.04 -5.35
N ARG A 212 3.74 -3.73 -4.76
CA ARG A 212 4.17 -3.49 -3.37
C ARG A 212 5.68 -3.40 -3.24
N THR A 213 6.15 -2.60 -2.30
CA THR A 213 7.56 -2.55 -1.90
C THR A 213 7.64 -2.59 -0.39
N GLY A 214 8.33 -3.58 0.17
CA GLY A 214 8.36 -3.78 1.63
C GLY A 214 6.98 -4.04 2.22
N ASN A 215 6.15 -4.78 1.48
CA ASN A 215 4.73 -5.06 1.76
C ASN A 215 3.78 -3.85 1.81
N ILE A 216 4.25 -2.64 1.47
CA ILE A 216 3.40 -1.45 1.33
C ILE A 216 3.01 -1.29 -0.14
N GLN A 217 1.73 -1.06 -0.42
CA GLN A 217 1.28 -0.81 -1.79
C GLN A 217 1.83 0.49 -2.35
N ILE A 218 2.21 0.46 -3.63
CA ILE A 218 2.58 1.63 -4.43
C ILE A 218 1.47 1.82 -5.48
N GLY A 219 1.01 3.06 -5.63
CA GLY A 219 -0.09 3.38 -6.54
C GLY A 219 -1.43 2.76 -6.13
N ASP A 220 -2.33 2.68 -7.08
CA ASP A 220 -3.66 2.09 -6.95
C ASP A 220 -3.77 0.76 -7.72
N GLU A 221 -4.97 0.23 -7.85
CA GLU A 221 -5.26 -0.96 -8.67
C GLU A 221 -4.87 -0.86 -10.15
N ASN A 222 -4.69 0.35 -10.68
CA ASN A 222 -4.49 0.63 -12.11
C ASN A 222 -3.03 0.92 -12.43
N LEU A 223 -2.14 1.00 -11.43
CA LEU A 223 -0.72 1.29 -11.63
C LEU A 223 -0.09 0.39 -12.69
N LEU A 224 -0.43 -0.90 -12.67
CA LEU A 224 0.10 -1.88 -13.61
C LEU A 224 -0.85 -2.13 -14.80
N SER A 225 -1.90 -1.34 -15.00
CA SER A 225 -2.87 -1.58 -16.10
C SER A 225 -2.23 -1.52 -17.50
N GLU A 226 -1.19 -0.70 -17.68
CA GLU A 226 -0.48 -0.53 -18.95
C GLU A 226 0.29 -1.79 -19.40
N ILE A 227 0.53 -2.77 -18.53
CA ILE A 227 1.16 -4.04 -18.95
C ILE A 227 0.20 -4.90 -19.76
N PHE A 228 -1.11 -4.62 -19.71
CA PHE A 228 -2.14 -5.36 -20.42
C PHE A 228 -2.40 -4.74 -21.79
N VAL A 229 -2.41 -5.57 -22.83
CA VAL A 229 -2.85 -5.15 -24.18
C VAL A 229 -4.27 -4.58 -24.12
N GLU A 230 -5.20 -5.29 -23.47
CA GLU A 230 -6.51 -4.75 -23.12
C GLU A 230 -6.58 -4.44 -21.62
N LYS A 231 -6.46 -3.15 -21.29
CA LYS A 231 -6.45 -2.65 -19.90
C LYS A 231 -7.61 -3.16 -19.04
N ARG A 232 -8.77 -3.46 -19.65
CA ARG A 232 -9.93 -4.03 -18.95
C ARG A 232 -9.60 -5.32 -18.21
N PHE A 233 -8.68 -6.16 -18.72
CA PHE A 233 -8.34 -7.43 -18.06
C PHE A 233 -7.57 -7.23 -16.76
N ASN A 234 -6.93 -6.06 -16.54
CA ASN A 234 -6.42 -5.71 -15.22
C ASN A 234 -7.55 -5.69 -14.18
N SER A 235 -8.71 -5.11 -14.52
CA SER A 235 -9.86 -5.06 -13.61
C SER A 235 -10.49 -6.42 -13.31
N TRP A 236 -10.06 -7.49 -13.99
CA TRP A 236 -10.54 -8.86 -13.78
C TRP A 236 -9.51 -9.68 -12.97
N THR A 237 -8.33 -9.11 -12.75
CA THR A 237 -7.19 -9.77 -12.10
C THR A 237 -7.26 -9.57 -10.59
N VAL A 238 -6.82 -10.58 -9.83
CA VAL A 238 -6.50 -10.48 -8.41
C VAL A 238 -5.08 -10.95 -8.19
N GLY A 239 -4.21 -10.09 -7.69
CA GLY A 239 -2.84 -10.48 -7.38
C GLY A 239 -1.96 -9.33 -6.90
N GLU A 240 -0.78 -9.67 -6.41
CA GLU A 240 0.23 -8.70 -5.99
C GLU A 240 1.57 -8.98 -6.68
N VAL A 241 2.29 -7.89 -6.96
CA VAL A 241 3.67 -7.92 -7.45
C VAL A 241 4.53 -7.23 -6.40
N HIS A 242 5.45 -7.96 -5.77
CA HIS A 242 6.35 -7.44 -4.76
C HIS A 242 7.72 -7.16 -5.35
N ILE A 243 8.09 -5.88 -5.35
CA ILE A 243 9.32 -5.36 -5.93
C ILE A 243 10.44 -5.55 -4.89
N LEU A 244 11.48 -6.28 -5.30
CA LEU A 244 12.63 -6.64 -4.46
C LEU A 244 13.87 -5.81 -4.83
N ASP A 245 14.01 -5.40 -6.09
CA ASP A 245 15.16 -4.62 -6.55
C ASP A 245 15.18 -3.22 -5.94
N LYS A 246 16.21 -2.93 -5.14
CA LYS A 246 16.42 -1.62 -4.48
C LYS A 246 16.66 -0.46 -5.49
N LYS A 247 16.93 -0.77 -6.77
CA LYS A 247 17.03 0.23 -7.85
C LYS A 247 15.67 0.68 -8.37
N ILE A 248 14.60 -0.09 -8.13
CA ILE A 248 13.23 0.27 -8.48
C ILE A 248 12.61 0.99 -7.28
N GLN A 249 12.68 2.32 -7.28
CA GLN A 249 12.28 3.14 -6.14
C GLN A 249 10.92 3.80 -6.39
N PRO A 250 9.98 3.74 -5.43
CA PRO A 250 8.79 4.57 -5.46
C PRO A 250 9.17 6.06 -5.55
N ASN A 251 8.33 6.84 -6.22
CA ASN A 251 8.44 8.29 -6.21
C ASN A 251 8.05 8.86 -4.83
N GLY A 252 8.21 10.18 -4.64
CA GLY A 252 7.92 10.83 -3.35
C GLY A 252 6.47 10.72 -2.88
N ARG A 253 5.52 10.62 -3.82
CA ARG A 253 4.07 10.47 -3.55
C ARG A 253 3.66 9.02 -3.31
N ARG A 254 4.52 8.05 -3.65
CA ARG A 254 4.26 6.60 -3.66
C ARG A 254 3.06 6.19 -4.51
N ASP A 255 2.68 7.03 -5.47
CA ASP A 255 1.64 6.71 -6.45
C ASP A 255 2.21 6.05 -7.71
N ASN A 256 3.53 6.06 -7.89
CA ASN A 256 4.24 5.38 -8.96
C ASN A 256 5.71 5.10 -8.59
N PHE A 257 6.44 4.44 -9.48
CA PHE A 257 7.88 4.27 -9.42
C PHE A 257 8.62 5.34 -10.22
N SER A 258 9.85 5.64 -9.81
CA SER A 258 10.78 6.46 -10.59
C SER A 258 11.09 5.78 -11.92
N GLN A 259 10.97 6.54 -13.01
CA GLN A 259 11.23 6.02 -14.35
C GLN A 259 12.73 5.77 -14.55
N ASN A 260 13.10 4.50 -14.66
CA ASN A 260 14.47 4.06 -14.88
C ASN A 260 14.51 2.71 -15.60
N GLN A 261 15.69 2.32 -16.10
CA GLN A 261 15.85 1.09 -16.88
C GLN A 261 15.42 -0.18 -16.11
N PRO A 262 15.78 -0.38 -14.83
CA PRO A 262 15.29 -1.53 -14.05
C PRO A 262 13.76 -1.62 -14.00
N TYR A 263 13.07 -0.49 -13.82
CA TYR A 263 11.60 -0.46 -13.81
C TYR A 263 11.01 -0.81 -15.18
N LEU A 264 11.57 -0.29 -16.27
CA LEU A 264 11.15 -0.65 -17.63
C LEU A 264 11.33 -2.14 -17.91
N ASN A 265 12.44 -2.73 -17.49
CA ASN A 265 12.68 -4.18 -17.62
C ASN A 265 11.63 -4.99 -16.84
N LEU A 266 11.31 -4.57 -15.61
CA LEU A 266 10.24 -5.19 -14.80
C LEU A 266 8.90 -5.19 -15.56
N LEU A 267 8.51 -4.05 -16.13
CA LEU A 267 7.26 -3.93 -16.89
C LEU A 267 7.24 -4.85 -18.12
N ASN A 268 8.34 -4.94 -18.86
CA ASN A 268 8.46 -5.83 -20.02
C ASN A 268 8.27 -7.31 -19.64
N HIS A 269 8.82 -7.75 -18.51
CA HIS A 269 8.60 -9.11 -18.01
C HIS A 269 7.17 -9.33 -17.52
N LEU A 270 6.57 -8.34 -16.85
CA LEU A 270 5.18 -8.40 -16.38
C LEU A 270 4.17 -8.54 -17.53
N THR A 271 4.46 -8.00 -18.72
CA THR A 271 3.64 -8.19 -19.92
C THR A 271 3.47 -9.66 -20.30
N LEU A 272 4.40 -10.56 -19.93
CA LEU A 272 4.21 -12.00 -20.14
C LEU A 272 3.10 -12.57 -19.25
N GLN A 273 2.96 -12.07 -18.02
CA GLN A 273 1.89 -12.49 -17.11
C GLN A 273 0.54 -11.93 -17.56
N SER A 274 0.52 -10.69 -18.04
CA SER A 274 -0.71 -10.07 -18.56
C SER A 274 -1.23 -10.80 -19.79
N LYS A 275 -0.34 -11.22 -20.71
CA LYS A 275 -0.71 -12.04 -21.88
C LYS A 275 -1.37 -13.36 -21.47
N LYS A 276 -0.82 -14.05 -20.46
CA LYS A 276 -1.41 -15.29 -19.94
C LYS A 276 -2.82 -15.06 -19.38
N ILE A 277 -3.03 -14.00 -18.61
CA ILE A 277 -4.34 -13.66 -18.06
C ILE A 277 -5.33 -13.31 -19.18
N SER A 278 -4.92 -12.47 -20.13
CA SER A 278 -5.75 -12.11 -21.28
C SER A 278 -6.14 -13.32 -22.13
N GLN A 279 -5.26 -14.33 -22.23
CA GLN A 279 -5.58 -15.60 -22.88
C GLN A 279 -6.62 -16.39 -22.08
N LEU A 280 -6.41 -16.59 -20.77
CA LEU A 280 -7.37 -17.28 -19.89
C LEU A 280 -8.76 -16.64 -19.91
N CYS A 281 -8.82 -15.30 -19.84
CA CYS A 281 -10.09 -14.56 -19.93
C CYS A 281 -10.86 -14.88 -21.22
N ARG A 282 -10.16 -14.98 -22.36
CA ARG A 282 -10.78 -15.28 -23.65
C ARG A 282 -11.21 -16.74 -23.75
N GLU A 283 -10.35 -17.66 -23.34
CA GLU A 283 -10.62 -19.11 -23.35
C GLU A 283 -11.86 -19.43 -22.52
N LEU A 284 -11.94 -18.95 -21.28
CA LEU A 284 -13.09 -19.16 -20.40
C LEU A 284 -14.36 -18.49 -20.94
N SER A 285 -14.23 -17.34 -21.62
CA SER A 285 -15.37 -16.72 -22.28
C SER A 285 -15.91 -17.57 -23.42
N ILE A 286 -15.04 -18.18 -24.23
CA ILE A 286 -15.44 -19.07 -25.34
C ILE A 286 -16.13 -20.32 -24.80
N ILE A 287 -15.56 -20.95 -23.77
CA ILE A 287 -16.13 -22.14 -23.12
C ILE A 287 -17.56 -21.86 -22.65
N ARG A 288 -17.76 -20.76 -21.90
CA ARG A 288 -19.10 -20.39 -21.41
C ARG A 288 -20.11 -20.11 -22.52
N ASN A 289 -19.68 -19.51 -23.63
CA ASN A 289 -20.58 -19.25 -24.75
C ASN A 289 -21.04 -20.56 -25.39
N ARG A 290 -20.13 -21.54 -25.57
CA ARG A 290 -20.47 -22.87 -26.08
C ARG A 290 -21.39 -23.64 -25.13
N GLU A 291 -21.15 -23.57 -23.83
CA GLU A 291 -22.03 -24.20 -22.83
C GLU A 291 -23.45 -23.62 -22.91
N LYS A 292 -23.58 -22.29 -23.02
CA LYS A 292 -24.89 -21.64 -23.18
C LYS A 292 -25.62 -22.09 -24.45
N GLU A 293 -24.91 -22.20 -25.57
CA GLU A 293 -25.47 -22.70 -26.82
C GLU A 293 -25.98 -24.14 -26.66
N PHE A 294 -25.19 -25.01 -26.04
CA PHE A 294 -25.57 -26.41 -25.81
C PHE A 294 -26.80 -26.60 -24.90
N TYR A 295 -26.99 -25.75 -23.88
CA TYR A 295 -28.16 -25.84 -22.99
C TYR A 295 -29.42 -25.15 -23.55
N LEU A 296 -29.32 -24.46 -24.69
CA LEU A 296 -30.45 -23.82 -25.37
C LEU A 296 -31.02 -24.69 -26.53
N GLU A 297 -30.31 -25.76 -26.91
CA GLU A 297 -30.79 -26.83 -27.80
C GLU A 297 -31.46 -27.97 -27.02
#